data_AF-A0A5C2LY23-F1
#
_entry.id   AF-A0A5C2LY23-F1
#
_cell.length_a   1.000
_cell.length_b   1.000
_cell.length_c   1.000
_cell.angle_alpha   90.00
_cell.angle_beta   90.00
_cell.angle_gamma   90.00
#
_symmetry.space_group_name_H-M   'P 1'
#
loop_
_entity.id
_entity.type
_entity.pdbx_description
1 polymer ?
#
loop_
_entity_poly.entity_id
_entity_poly.type
_entity_poly.pdbx_seq_one_letter_code
_entity_poly.pdbx_strand_id
1 'polypeptide(L)'
;MAKKKVVRRTINKTLLLVGEGYAEKAFLSHLKSLFSNGKFKVTVITAGGKGPEHIITHAISCKNCDGYDFVIVLLDTDLCWPKTYKERAISAGINLVGSQPCLEGLLLDVIGKPKENTNSGCKKRLHPLLSGPCTERDSYAELFNIDILEKTTNKQIQFIIEALKGKEHRSVITHP
;
A
#
# COMPACT_ATOMS: atom_id res chain seq x y z
N MET A 1 32.76 -11.67 37.02
CA MET A 1 32.08 -10.49 36.45
C MET A 1 31.70 -10.78 35.01
N ALA A 2 30.40 -10.97 34.72
CA ALA A 2 29.92 -11.27 33.37
C ALA A 2 29.86 -9.99 32.53
N LYS A 3 30.56 -9.95 31.39
CA LYS A 3 30.49 -8.82 30.44
C LYS A 3 29.07 -8.72 29.88
N LYS A 4 28.35 -7.67 30.24
CA LYS A 4 27.02 -7.33 29.70
C LYS A 4 27.16 -7.09 28.20
N LYS A 5 26.70 -8.03 27.38
CA LYS A 5 26.73 -7.94 25.92
C LYS A 5 25.83 -6.76 25.51
N VAL A 6 26.42 -5.64 25.10
CA VAL A 6 25.68 -4.51 24.55
C VAL A 6 25.10 -4.95 23.21
N VAL A 7 23.82 -5.32 23.22
CA VAL A 7 23.07 -5.59 21.99
C VAL A 7 22.98 -4.27 21.25
N ARG A 8 23.75 -4.11 20.16
CA ARG A 8 23.55 -3.01 19.22
C ARG A 8 22.13 -3.14 18.68
N ARG A 9 21.22 -2.25 19.11
CA ARG A 9 19.92 -2.09 18.46
C ARG A 9 20.20 -1.60 17.05
N THR A 10 20.06 -2.47 16.06
CA THR A 10 19.97 -2.04 14.67
C THR A 10 18.76 -1.13 14.57
N ILE A 11 18.96 0.13 14.19
CA ILE A 11 17.85 1.05 13.94
C ILE A 11 17.18 0.57 12.65
N ASN A 12 16.02 -0.08 12.78
CA ASN A 12 15.23 -0.45 11.62
C ASN A 12 14.66 0.83 11.03
N LYS A 13 14.90 1.07 9.74
CA LYS A 13 14.20 2.12 8.99
C LYS A 13 12.69 1.89 9.07
N THR A 14 11.92 2.94 8.88
CA THR A 14 10.48 2.94 9.07
C THR A 14 9.77 3.10 7.72
N LEU A 15 8.74 2.29 7.50
CA LEU A 15 7.91 2.34 6.30
C LEU A 15 6.46 2.60 6.71
N LEU A 16 5.87 3.68 6.21
CA LEU A 16 4.45 3.95 6.33
C LEU A 16 3.74 3.57 5.03
N LEU A 17 2.72 2.73 5.15
CA LEU A 17 1.76 2.44 4.09
C LEU A 17 0.44 3.16 4.42
N VAL A 18 -0.06 3.96 3.50
CA VAL A 18 -1.30 4.72 3.64
C VAL A 18 -2.29 4.23 2.59
N GLY A 19 -3.43 3.73 3.04
CA GLY A 19 -4.58 3.44 2.19
C GLY A 19 -5.57 4.61 2.16
N GLU A 20 -6.23 4.81 1.03
CA GLU A 20 -7.33 5.78 0.91
C GLU A 20 -8.46 5.53 1.92
N GLY A 21 -8.94 4.29 1.99
CA GLY A 21 -9.99 3.84 2.88
C GLY A 21 -9.60 2.59 3.68
N TYR A 22 -10.62 1.92 4.21
CA TYR A 22 -10.44 0.74 5.06
C TYR A 22 -10.10 -0.51 4.26
N ALA A 23 -10.57 -0.64 3.02
CA ALA A 23 -10.28 -1.79 2.17
C ALA A 23 -8.79 -1.80 1.75
N GLU A 24 -8.24 -0.66 1.37
CA GLU A 24 -6.82 -0.51 1.05
C GLU A 24 -5.96 -0.82 2.27
N LYS A 25 -6.35 -0.31 3.45
CA LYS A 25 -5.65 -0.61 4.71
C LYS A 25 -5.66 -2.11 5.01
N ALA A 26 -6.80 -2.78 4.84
CA ALA A 26 -6.93 -4.21 5.08
C ALA A 26 -6.03 -5.01 4.13
N PHE A 27 -6.06 -4.69 2.83
CA PHE A 27 -5.22 -5.32 1.83
C PHE A 27 -3.71 -5.04 2.05
N LEU A 28 -3.31 -3.80 2.34
CA LEU A 28 -1.92 -3.46 2.69
C LEU A 28 -1.45 -4.19 3.95
N SER A 29 -2.34 -4.38 4.93
CA SER A 29 -2.06 -5.16 6.13
C SER A 29 -1.85 -6.64 5.82
N HIS A 30 -2.57 -7.17 4.82
CA HIS A 30 -2.40 -8.53 4.31
C HIS A 30 -1.03 -8.70 3.63
N LEU A 31 -0.68 -7.78 2.72
CA LEU A 31 0.66 -7.77 2.10
C LEU A 31 1.77 -7.68 3.16
N LYS A 32 1.60 -6.82 4.16
CA LYS A 32 2.54 -6.70 5.27
C LYS A 32 2.72 -8.02 6.02
N SER A 33 1.64 -8.75 6.31
CA SER A 33 1.75 -10.04 7.01
C SER A 33 2.48 -11.11 6.22
N LEU A 34 2.45 -11.05 4.88
CA LEU A 34 3.12 -12.01 4.02
C LEU A 34 4.58 -11.65 3.74
N PHE A 35 4.88 -10.36 3.54
CA PHE A 35 6.17 -9.94 2.95
C PHE A 35 7.08 -9.12 3.86
N SER A 36 6.60 -8.66 5.03
CA SER A 36 7.45 -7.91 5.94
C SER A 36 8.49 -8.83 6.58
N ASN A 37 9.77 -8.57 6.30
CA ASN A 37 10.90 -9.39 6.79
C ASN A 37 11.65 -8.77 7.97
N GLY A 38 11.08 -7.72 8.59
CA GLY A 38 11.67 -7.04 9.73
C GLY A 38 12.80 -6.05 9.42
N LYS A 39 13.25 -5.90 8.15
CA LYS A 39 14.22 -4.85 7.77
C LYS A 39 13.66 -3.46 8.03
N PHE A 40 12.38 -3.25 7.72
CA PHE A 40 11.66 -2.03 8.06
C PHE A 40 10.65 -2.27 9.18
N LYS A 41 10.50 -1.30 10.07
CA LYS A 41 9.34 -1.21 10.96
C LYS A 41 8.18 -0.65 10.13
N VAL A 42 7.26 -1.53 9.74
CA VAL A 42 6.14 -1.18 8.86
C VAL A 42 4.90 -0.79 9.65
N THR A 43 4.33 0.38 9.38
CA THR A 43 3.03 0.85 9.87
C THR A 43 2.04 0.93 8.71
N VAL A 44 0.79 0.54 8.94
CA VAL A 44 -0.29 0.65 7.93
C VAL A 44 -1.43 1.48 8.52
N ILE A 45 -1.80 2.55 7.84
CA ILE A 45 -2.88 3.46 8.26
C ILE A 45 -3.86 3.70 7.10
N THR A 46 -5.01 4.28 7.43
CA THR A 46 -5.96 4.81 6.45
C THR A 46 -6.11 6.32 6.67
N ALA A 47 -6.32 7.07 5.59
CA ALA A 47 -6.65 8.49 5.65
C ALA A 47 -8.16 8.76 5.80
N GLY A 48 -8.99 7.71 5.89
CA GLY A 48 -10.41 7.82 6.24
C GLY A 48 -11.32 8.34 5.14
N GLY A 49 -10.90 8.27 3.87
CA GLY A 49 -11.74 8.57 2.69
C GLY A 49 -12.18 10.03 2.57
N LYS A 50 -11.37 10.87 1.93
CA LYS A 50 -11.67 12.30 1.65
C LYS A 50 -11.05 12.82 0.34
N GLY A 51 -10.71 11.91 -0.59
CA GLY A 51 -10.11 12.22 -1.88
C GLY A 51 -8.59 12.45 -1.85
N PRO A 52 -7.95 12.49 -3.03
CA PRO A 52 -6.48 12.40 -3.18
C PRO A 52 -5.72 13.54 -2.50
N GLU A 53 -6.25 14.76 -2.50
CA GLU A 53 -5.62 15.93 -1.87
C GLU A 53 -5.45 15.76 -0.36
N HIS A 54 -6.51 15.29 0.31
CA HIS A 54 -6.51 15.08 1.75
C HIS A 54 -5.53 13.97 2.13
N ILE A 55 -5.55 12.88 1.37
CA ILE A 55 -4.72 11.70 1.66
C ILE A 55 -3.24 12.03 1.47
N ILE A 56 -2.89 12.75 0.39
CA ILE A 56 -1.52 13.20 0.15
C ILE A 56 -1.06 14.15 1.27
N THR A 57 -1.90 15.12 1.66
CA THR A 57 -1.56 16.06 2.74
C THR A 57 -1.36 15.34 4.06
N HIS A 58 -2.22 14.36 4.38
CA HIS A 58 -2.10 13.53 5.56
C HIS A 58 -0.79 12.73 5.56
N ALA A 59 -0.44 12.10 4.43
CA ALA A 59 0.80 11.35 4.29
C ALA A 59 2.05 12.23 4.46
N ILE A 60 2.05 13.46 3.93
CA ILE A 60 3.12 14.46 4.16
C ILE A 60 3.23 14.80 5.65
N SER A 61 2.08 15.03 6.31
CA SER A 61 2.06 15.33 7.74
C SER A 61 2.64 14.18 8.56
N CYS A 62 2.21 12.93 8.33
CA CYS A 62 2.75 11.77 9.02
C CYS A 62 4.26 11.63 8.80
N LYS A 63 4.73 11.82 7.57
CA LYS A 63 6.18 11.76 7.29
C LYS A 63 6.96 12.77 8.12
N ASN A 64 6.51 14.02 8.13
CA ASN A 64 7.21 15.12 8.78
C ASN A 64 7.12 15.06 10.31
N CYS A 65 5.97 14.67 10.86
CA CYS A 65 5.73 14.65 12.30
C CYS A 65 6.28 13.39 12.97
N ASP A 66 6.10 12.22 12.34
CA ASP A 66 6.48 10.93 12.94
C ASP A 66 7.87 10.44 12.48
N GLY A 67 8.48 11.13 11.51
CA GLY A 67 9.84 10.86 11.05
C GLY A 67 10.00 9.58 10.23
N TYR A 68 8.98 9.22 9.44
CA TYR A 68 9.06 8.02 8.59
C TYR A 68 10.11 8.14 7.48
N ASP A 69 10.97 7.14 7.34
CA ASP A 69 12.01 7.09 6.29
C ASP A 69 11.37 6.96 4.90
N PHE A 70 10.40 6.06 4.78
CA PHE A 70 9.68 5.79 3.54
C PHE A 70 8.17 5.88 3.76
N VAL A 71 7.49 6.47 2.78
CA VAL A 71 6.03 6.54 2.76
C VAL A 71 5.53 6.13 1.39
N ILE A 72 4.55 5.23 1.36
CA ILE A 72 3.83 4.79 0.17
C ILE A 72 2.35 5.03 0.40
N VAL A 73 1.69 5.67 -0.57
CA VAL A 73 0.24 5.91 -0.56
C VAL A 73 -0.37 5.12 -1.70
N LEU A 74 -1.35 4.25 -1.39
CA LEU A 74 -2.18 3.56 -2.35
C LEU A 74 -3.50 4.33 -2.51
N LEU A 75 -3.75 4.81 -3.73
CA LEU A 75 -4.86 5.70 -4.08
C LEU A 75 -5.59 5.20 -5.31
N ASP A 76 -6.91 5.34 -5.32
CA ASP A 76 -7.70 5.08 -6.51
C ASP A 76 -7.42 6.13 -7.60
N THR A 77 -7.53 5.72 -8.86
CA THR A 77 -7.31 6.60 -10.02
C THR A 77 -8.61 7.04 -10.68
N ASP A 78 -9.76 6.80 -10.05
CA ASP A 78 -11.07 7.23 -10.54
C ASP A 78 -11.23 8.75 -10.50
N LEU A 79 -10.57 9.40 -9.53
CA LEU A 79 -10.42 10.84 -9.45
C LEU A 79 -9.04 11.28 -9.94
N CYS A 80 -9.01 12.39 -10.68
CA CYS A 80 -7.77 13.02 -11.10
C CYS A 80 -6.96 13.46 -9.87
N TRP A 81 -5.72 13.00 -9.77
CA TRP A 81 -4.79 13.50 -8.76
C TRP A 81 -4.23 14.85 -9.22
N PRO A 82 -4.51 15.96 -8.50
CA PRO A 82 -4.10 17.27 -8.97
C PRO A 82 -2.57 17.37 -9.05
N LYS A 83 -2.07 17.96 -10.14
CA LYS A 83 -0.63 18.06 -10.44
C LYS A 83 0.18 18.64 -9.28
N THR A 84 -0.32 19.71 -8.68
CA THR A 84 0.31 20.38 -7.54
C THR A 84 0.55 19.46 -6.35
N TYR A 85 -0.41 18.58 -6.03
CA TYR A 85 -0.28 17.63 -4.92
C TYR A 85 0.65 16.47 -5.27
N LYS A 86 0.64 16.00 -6.53
CA LYS A 86 1.61 15.00 -7.00
C LYS A 86 3.06 15.50 -6.87
N GLU A 87 3.32 16.73 -7.29
CA GLU A 87 4.62 17.36 -7.17
C GLU A 87 5.02 17.53 -5.70
N ARG A 88 4.10 18.03 -4.86
CA ARG A 88 4.32 18.13 -3.41
C ARG A 88 4.66 16.78 -2.77
N ALA A 89 3.97 15.71 -3.16
CA ALA A 89 4.25 14.36 -2.67
C ALA A 89 5.68 13.91 -3.03
N ILE A 90 6.07 14.06 -4.30
CA ILE A 90 7.42 13.71 -4.77
C ILE A 90 8.49 14.53 -4.01
N SER A 91 8.30 15.84 -3.90
CA SER A 91 9.23 16.73 -3.18
C SER A 91 9.33 16.39 -1.69
N ALA A 92 8.23 15.95 -1.06
CA ALA A 92 8.24 15.46 0.31
C ALA A 92 8.81 14.05 0.44
N GLY A 93 9.13 13.39 -0.66
CA GLY A 93 9.68 12.04 -0.69
C GLY A 93 8.66 10.94 -0.45
N ILE A 94 7.44 11.13 -0.94
CA ILE A 94 6.32 10.18 -0.85
C ILE A 94 6.19 9.46 -2.18
N ASN A 95 5.94 8.15 -2.11
CA ASN A 95 5.65 7.32 -3.26
C ASN A 95 4.13 7.21 -3.44
N LEU A 96 3.62 7.53 -4.63
CA LEU A 96 2.20 7.40 -4.94
C LEU A 96 1.99 6.19 -5.85
N VAL A 97 1.11 5.28 -5.44
CA VAL A 97 0.77 4.04 -6.16
C VAL A 97 -0.71 4.08 -6.50
N GLY A 98 -1.03 3.96 -7.79
CA GLY A 98 -2.40 4.09 -8.30
C GLY A 98 -3.09 2.74 -8.50
N SER A 99 -4.28 2.56 -7.93
CA SER A 99 -5.17 1.43 -8.18
C SER A 99 -6.18 1.78 -9.28
N GLN A 100 -6.08 1.13 -10.45
CA GLN A 100 -6.91 1.45 -11.62
C GLN A 100 -8.00 0.41 -11.92
N PRO A 101 -9.27 0.84 -12.12
CA PRO A 101 -9.79 2.19 -11.83
C PRO A 101 -9.91 2.48 -10.32
N CYS A 102 -9.93 1.42 -9.51
CA CYS A 102 -10.00 1.44 -8.05
C CYS A 102 -9.25 0.22 -7.50
N LEU A 103 -9.19 0.07 -6.17
CA LEU A 103 -8.58 -1.09 -5.51
C LEU A 103 -9.09 -2.40 -6.09
N GLU A 104 -10.40 -2.58 -6.21
CA GLU A 104 -10.95 -3.84 -6.69
C GLU A 104 -10.54 -4.14 -8.14
N GLY A 105 -10.40 -3.10 -8.98
CA GLY A 105 -9.90 -3.23 -10.34
C GLY A 105 -8.45 -3.70 -10.38
N LEU A 106 -7.58 -3.10 -9.55
CA LEU A 106 -6.19 -3.51 -9.41
C LEU A 106 -6.08 -4.98 -8.98
N LEU A 107 -6.92 -5.39 -8.02
CA LEU A 107 -6.93 -6.73 -7.47
C LEU A 107 -7.45 -7.78 -8.47
N LEU A 108 -8.44 -7.43 -9.30
CA LEU A 108 -8.89 -8.30 -10.39
C LEU A 108 -7.79 -8.55 -11.41
N ASP A 109 -6.99 -7.52 -11.77
CA ASP A 109 -5.83 -7.69 -12.66
C ASP A 109 -4.81 -8.68 -12.09
N VAL A 110 -4.53 -8.61 -10.78
CA VAL A 110 -3.55 -9.48 -10.09
C VAL A 110 -3.93 -10.96 -10.21
N ILE A 111 -5.22 -11.27 -10.15
CA ILE A 111 -5.73 -12.66 -10.26
C ILE A 111 -6.16 -13.02 -11.68
N GLY A 112 -5.84 -12.18 -12.67
CA GLY A 112 -6.13 -12.43 -14.09
C GLY A 112 -7.63 -12.46 -14.42
N LYS A 113 -8.47 -11.79 -13.62
CA LYS A 113 -9.91 -11.68 -13.88
C LYS A 113 -10.23 -10.36 -14.58
N PRO A 114 -11.25 -10.34 -15.45
CA PRO A 114 -11.67 -9.11 -16.10
C PRO A 114 -12.18 -8.10 -15.07
N LYS A 115 -11.71 -6.85 -15.17
CA LYS A 115 -12.21 -5.71 -14.41
C LYS A 115 -13.20 -4.89 -15.23
N GLU A 116 -14.05 -4.16 -14.53
CA GLU A 116 -14.94 -3.15 -15.11
C GLU A 116 -14.27 -1.77 -15.08
N ASN A 117 -14.81 -0.81 -15.82
CA ASN A 117 -14.33 0.57 -15.79
C ASN A 117 -14.96 1.39 -14.64
N THR A 118 -15.85 0.79 -13.85
CA THR A 118 -16.56 1.47 -12.75
C THR A 118 -16.21 0.82 -11.41
N ASN A 119 -16.14 1.65 -10.37
CA ASN A 119 -15.90 1.21 -8.99
C ASN A 119 -16.96 0.17 -8.55
N SER A 120 -18.24 0.44 -8.80
CA SER A 120 -19.33 -0.48 -8.48
C SER A 120 -19.27 -1.80 -9.25
N GLY A 121 -18.83 -1.77 -10.51
CA GLY A 121 -18.62 -2.96 -11.32
C GLY A 121 -17.51 -3.86 -10.79
N CYS A 122 -16.35 -3.27 -10.45
CA CYS A 122 -15.23 -4.00 -9.87
C CYS A 122 -15.60 -4.62 -8.52
N LYS A 123 -16.31 -3.89 -7.65
CA LYS A 123 -16.81 -4.41 -6.37
C LYS A 123 -17.71 -5.63 -6.55
N LYS A 124 -18.67 -5.57 -7.47
CA LYS A 124 -19.57 -6.70 -7.77
C LYS A 124 -18.81 -7.94 -8.24
N ARG A 125 -17.67 -7.76 -8.92
CA ARG A 125 -16.84 -8.87 -9.40
C ARG A 125 -15.90 -9.42 -8.33
N LEU A 126 -15.29 -8.57 -7.51
CA LEU A 126 -14.29 -9.00 -6.53
C LEU A 126 -14.92 -9.50 -5.22
N HIS A 127 -15.88 -8.77 -4.64
CA HIS A 127 -16.38 -9.06 -3.30
C HIS A 127 -16.91 -10.50 -3.12
N PRO A 128 -17.66 -11.08 -4.09
CA PRO A 128 -18.12 -12.48 -3.96
C PRO A 128 -16.99 -13.52 -3.96
N LEU A 129 -15.77 -13.14 -4.37
CA LEU A 129 -14.59 -14.01 -4.40
C LEU A 129 -13.80 -13.95 -3.09
N LEU A 130 -14.04 -12.94 -2.25
CA LEU A 130 -13.40 -12.82 -0.95
C LEU A 130 -14.10 -13.75 0.05
N SER A 131 -13.33 -14.29 1.00
CA SER A 131 -13.88 -15.14 2.07
C SER A 131 -14.65 -14.34 3.14
N GLY A 132 -14.64 -13.00 3.05
CA GLY A 132 -15.28 -12.10 4.00
C GLY A 132 -15.30 -10.64 3.53
N PRO A 133 -15.61 -9.69 4.43
CA PRO A 133 -15.65 -8.26 4.10
C PRO A 133 -14.31 -7.72 3.61
N CYS A 134 -14.31 -6.85 2.60
CA CYS A 134 -13.07 -6.24 2.06
C CYS A 134 -12.33 -5.34 3.06
N THR A 135 -12.96 -4.94 4.17
CA THR A 135 -12.32 -4.18 5.24
C THR A 135 -11.58 -5.05 6.25
N GLU A 136 -11.64 -6.37 6.10
CA GLU A 136 -10.95 -7.33 6.95
C GLU A 136 -9.74 -7.92 6.24
N ARG A 137 -8.59 -7.95 6.94
CA ARG A 137 -7.32 -8.44 6.39
C ARG A 137 -7.44 -9.88 5.88
N ASP A 138 -8.07 -10.74 6.68
CA ASP A 138 -8.06 -12.18 6.44
C ASP A 138 -8.96 -12.59 5.27
N SER A 139 -9.89 -11.72 4.85
CA SER A 139 -10.73 -11.91 3.66
C SER A 139 -9.94 -12.07 2.36
N TYR A 140 -8.69 -11.58 2.34
CA TYR A 140 -7.80 -11.64 1.18
C TYR A 140 -6.92 -12.90 1.16
N ALA A 141 -6.82 -13.65 2.26
CA ALA A 141 -5.77 -14.66 2.45
C ALA A 141 -5.83 -15.81 1.45
N GLU A 142 -7.03 -16.26 1.10
CA GLU A 142 -7.23 -17.37 0.15
C GLU A 142 -6.90 -16.96 -1.28
N LEU A 143 -7.47 -15.84 -1.72
CA LEU A 143 -7.40 -15.37 -3.11
C LEU A 143 -6.05 -14.69 -3.45
N PHE A 144 -5.44 -14.02 -2.48
CA PHE A 144 -4.17 -13.31 -2.60
C PHE A 144 -3.11 -13.93 -1.69
N ASN A 145 -2.89 -15.24 -1.83
CA ASN A 145 -1.83 -15.94 -1.13
C ASN A 145 -0.44 -15.60 -1.70
N ILE A 146 0.61 -16.08 -1.03
CA ILE A 146 2.00 -15.79 -1.39
C ILE A 146 2.34 -16.21 -2.83
N ASP A 147 1.86 -17.38 -3.29
CA ASP A 147 2.15 -17.88 -4.64
C ASP A 147 1.58 -16.98 -5.73
N ILE A 148 0.36 -16.48 -5.54
CA ILE A 148 -0.28 -15.52 -6.47
C ILE A 148 0.48 -14.20 -6.46
N LEU A 149 0.76 -13.66 -5.27
CA LEU A 149 1.36 -12.34 -5.12
C LEU A 149 2.83 -12.29 -5.54
N GLU A 150 3.59 -13.38 -5.43
CA GLU A 150 4.96 -13.43 -5.95
C GLU A 150 5.03 -13.59 -7.47
N LYS A 151 4.01 -14.20 -8.09
CA LYS A 151 3.93 -14.39 -9.54
C LYS A 151 3.26 -13.24 -10.27
N THR A 152 2.65 -12.29 -9.55
CA THR A 152 1.98 -11.15 -10.17
C THR A 152 2.96 -10.33 -11.02
N THR A 153 2.52 -9.93 -12.20
CA THR A 153 3.24 -8.98 -13.07
C THR A 153 2.78 -7.54 -12.86
N ASN A 154 1.84 -7.32 -11.92
CA ASN A 154 1.31 -6.01 -11.61
C ASN A 154 2.38 -5.16 -10.90
N LYS A 155 2.84 -4.10 -11.58
CA LYS A 155 3.96 -3.26 -11.13
C LYS A 155 3.69 -2.54 -9.81
N GLN A 156 2.45 -2.17 -9.54
CA GLN A 156 2.03 -1.50 -8.30
C GLN A 156 2.18 -2.43 -7.11
N ILE A 157 1.68 -3.66 -7.22
CA ILE A 157 1.80 -4.66 -6.17
C ILE A 157 3.27 -5.07 -5.98
N GLN A 158 4.01 -5.28 -7.07
CA GLN A 158 5.45 -5.56 -7.00
C GLN A 158 6.21 -4.45 -6.27
N PHE A 159 5.91 -3.18 -6.55
CA PHE A 159 6.55 -2.04 -5.88
C PHE A 159 6.33 -2.08 -4.36
N ILE A 160 5.10 -2.32 -3.91
CA ILE A 160 4.78 -2.43 -2.48
C ILE A 160 5.45 -3.65 -1.85
N ILE A 161 5.44 -4.80 -2.51
CA ILE A 161 6.10 -6.04 -2.03
C ILE A 161 7.60 -5.83 -1.87
N GLU A 162 8.27 -5.21 -2.84
CA GLU A 162 9.70 -4.92 -2.77
C GLU A 162 10.03 -3.99 -1.58
N ALA A 163 9.17 -2.98 -1.34
CA ALA A 163 9.31 -2.11 -0.17
C ALA A 163 9.16 -2.88 1.16
N LEU A 164 8.17 -3.78 1.24
CA LEU A 164 7.95 -4.65 2.40
C LEU A 164 9.12 -5.60 2.66
N LYS A 165 9.76 -6.08 1.58
CA LYS A 165 11.01 -6.87 1.61
C LYS A 165 12.25 -6.03 1.96
N GLY A 166 12.10 -4.74 2.24
CA GLY A 166 13.15 -3.85 2.73
C GLY A 166 13.99 -3.21 1.62
N LYS A 167 13.49 -3.16 0.38
CA LYS A 167 14.13 -2.38 -0.68
C LYS A 167 13.85 -0.91 -0.48
N GLU A 168 14.91 -0.11 -0.53
CA GLU A 168 14.81 1.33 -0.45
C GLU A 168 14.34 1.90 -1.78
N HIS A 169 13.35 2.78 -1.72
CA HIS A 169 12.78 3.39 -2.91
C HIS A 169 12.97 4.90 -2.88
N ARG A 170 13.27 5.46 -4.06
CA ARG A 170 13.15 6.89 -4.28
C ARG A 170 11.69 7.22 -4.55
N SER A 171 11.29 8.43 -4.19
CA SER A 171 9.96 8.99 -4.45
C SER A 171 9.60 8.85 -5.93
N VAL A 172 8.55 8.09 -6.20
CA VAL A 172 8.02 7.86 -7.55
C VAL A 172 6.50 7.92 -7.57
N ILE A 173 5.96 8.12 -8.77
CA ILE A 173 4.54 7.93 -9.07
C ILE A 173 4.43 6.69 -9.93
N THR A 174 3.62 5.72 -9.51
CA THR A 174 3.35 4.49 -10.26
C THR A 174 1.85 4.44 -10.57
N HIS A 175 1.50 4.74 -11.83
CA HIS A 175 0.19 4.45 -12.40
C HIS A 175 0.36 3.43 -13.55
N PRO A 176 -0.69 2.71 -13.95
CA PRO A 176 -0.63 1.84 -15.13
C PRO A 176 -0.27 2.59 -16.42
#